data_AF-D8DWX3-F1
#
_entry.id   AF-D8DWX3-F1
#
_cell.length_a   1.000
_cell.length_b   1.000
_cell.length_c   1.000
_cell.angle_alpha   90.00
_cell.angle_beta   90.00
_cell.angle_gamma   90.00
#
_symmetry.space_group_name_H-M   'P 1'
#
loop_
_entity.id
_entity.type
_entity.pdbx_description
1 polymer ?
#
loop_
_entity_poly.entity_id
_entity_poly.type
_entity_poly.pdbx_seq_one_letter_code
_entity_poly.pdbx_strand_id
1 'polypeptide(L)'
;MNYNTLDYSFVQKVIYRKVRRNIAWAEYDLQWISFNRKIDFALNRLKEFSFSRLKVIILFWEEYEVIQKILRKNRISNYSLIRNYKRGCKKPGLLEIYFDECLDVNLFRTLIKKHYGYELGKADSLSLDMIFIFENDKDVAICHLYDDRGFHIFYLNL
;
A
#
# COMPACT_ATOMS: atom_id res chain seq x y z
N MET A 1 4.61 16.91 17.68
CA MET A 1 5.31 15.97 16.77
C MET A 1 5.13 16.46 15.35
N ASN A 2 6.21 16.57 14.57
CA ASN A 2 6.17 17.17 13.23
C ASN A 2 5.73 16.09 12.22
N TYR A 3 4.42 16.02 11.93
CA TYR A 3 3.77 15.04 11.04
C TYR A 3 4.28 15.05 9.58
N ASN A 4 5.27 15.88 9.24
CA ASN A 4 5.84 16.04 7.90
C ASN A 4 6.91 15.00 7.52
N THR A 5 7.14 13.95 8.31
CA THR A 5 8.29 13.04 8.12
C THR A 5 7.98 11.73 7.40
N LEU A 6 6.71 11.34 7.24
CA LEU A 6 6.28 10.10 6.55
C LEU A 6 5.64 10.38 5.18
N ASP A 7 6.23 11.31 4.43
CA ASP A 7 5.84 11.54 3.04
C ASP A 7 6.33 10.41 2.12
N TYR A 8 5.82 10.36 0.90
CA TYR A 8 6.21 9.34 -0.07
C TYR A 8 7.73 9.34 -0.35
N SER A 9 8.40 10.49 -0.32
CA SER A 9 9.83 10.61 -0.59
C SER A 9 10.67 9.93 0.51
N PHE A 10 10.30 10.12 1.77
CA PHE A 10 10.91 9.43 2.90
C PHE A 10 10.68 7.93 2.83
N VAL A 11 9.43 7.51 2.64
CA VAL A 11 9.03 6.10 2.54
C VAL A 11 9.77 5.40 1.41
N GLN A 12 9.89 6.06 0.25
CA GLN A 12 10.67 5.56 -0.87
C GLN A 12 12.15 5.36 -0.48
N LYS A 13 12.76 6.30 0.25
CA LYS A 13 14.14 6.13 0.74
C LYS A 13 14.29 4.95 1.70
N VAL A 14 13.28 4.65 2.52
CA VAL A 14 13.28 3.47 3.40
C VAL A 14 13.27 2.19 2.58
N ILE A 15 12.31 2.06 1.66
CA ILE A 15 12.13 0.89 0.80
C ILE A 15 13.39 0.59 -0.04
N TYR A 16 13.96 1.61 -0.68
CA TYR A 16 15.12 1.42 -1.57
C TYR A 16 16.43 1.12 -0.82
N ARG A 17 16.60 1.65 0.39
CA ARG A 17 17.87 1.49 1.09
C ARG A 17 17.97 0.15 1.81
N LYS A 18 16.85 -0.42 2.26
CA LYS A 18 16.68 -1.68 3.03
C LYS A 18 17.52 -1.80 4.33
N VAL A 19 18.73 -1.25 4.39
CA VAL A 19 19.70 -1.37 5.49
C VAL A 19 20.13 0.01 5.96
N ARG A 20 19.63 0.43 7.13
CA ARG A 20 20.07 1.63 7.87
C ARG A 20 19.95 1.38 9.37
N ARG A 21 20.65 2.21 10.15
CA ARG A 21 20.49 2.27 11.60
C ARG A 21 19.02 2.49 11.95
N ASN A 22 18.50 1.70 12.88
CA ASN A 22 17.11 1.73 13.38
C ASN A 22 16.01 1.27 12.39
N ILE A 23 16.38 0.52 11.34
CA ILE A 23 15.41 -0.13 10.45
C ILE A 23 15.62 -1.64 10.50
N ALA A 24 14.63 -2.37 11.00
CA ALA A 24 14.52 -3.81 10.80
C ALA A 24 13.59 -4.07 9.62
N TRP A 25 13.83 -5.11 8.83
CA TRP A 25 12.96 -5.45 7.71
C TRP A 25 12.82 -6.96 7.52
N ALA A 26 11.71 -7.34 6.90
CA ALA A 26 11.39 -8.70 6.52
C ALA A 26 10.81 -8.72 5.10
N GLU A 27 10.96 -9.86 4.43
CA GLU A 27 10.42 -10.12 3.10
C GLU A 27 9.60 -11.40 3.14
N TYR A 28 8.46 -11.39 2.46
CA TYR A 28 7.63 -12.56 2.26
C TYR A 28 7.61 -12.90 0.78
N ASP A 29 8.21 -14.05 0.42
CA ASP A 29 8.09 -14.66 -0.89
C ASP A 29 6.80 -15.49 -0.97
N LEU A 30 5.91 -15.06 -1.85
CA LEU A 30 4.60 -15.67 -2.11
C LEU A 30 4.53 -16.28 -3.51
N GLN A 31 5.64 -16.40 -4.25
CA GLN A 31 5.65 -16.83 -5.67
C GLN A 31 4.84 -18.12 -5.89
N TRP A 32 5.00 -19.10 -4.99
CA TRP A 32 4.40 -20.44 -5.10
C TRP A 32 3.03 -20.59 -4.43
N ILE A 33 2.49 -19.50 -3.87
CA ILE A 33 1.19 -19.52 -3.21
C ILE A 33 0.08 -19.26 -4.24
N SER A 34 -1.04 -19.97 -4.13
CA SER A 34 -2.16 -19.75 -5.06
C SER A 34 -2.77 -18.35 -4.91
N PHE A 35 -3.22 -17.76 -6.03
CA PHE A 35 -3.67 -16.36 -6.10
C PHE A 35 -4.58 -15.91 -4.94
N ASN A 36 -5.66 -16.66 -4.66
CA ASN A 36 -6.59 -16.31 -3.58
C ASN A 36 -5.91 -16.40 -2.20
N ARG A 37 -5.05 -17.41 -1.99
CA ARG A 37 -4.28 -17.55 -0.76
C ARG A 37 -3.25 -16.43 -0.59
N LYS A 38 -2.65 -15.91 -1.67
CA LYS A 38 -1.76 -14.73 -1.60
C LYS A 38 -2.51 -13.51 -1.07
N ILE A 39 -3.71 -13.26 -1.59
CA ILE A 39 -4.57 -12.15 -1.17
C ILE A 39 -4.92 -12.29 0.32
N ASP A 40 -5.39 -13.48 0.73
CA ASP A 40 -5.75 -13.72 2.12
C ASP A 40 -4.55 -13.63 3.06
N PHE A 41 -3.38 -14.12 2.64
CA PHE A 41 -2.14 -14.01 3.41
C PHE A 41 -1.72 -12.55 3.61
N ALA A 42 -1.62 -11.77 2.54
CA ALA A 42 -1.26 -10.35 2.62
C ALA A 42 -2.24 -9.58 3.51
N LEU A 43 -3.55 -9.80 3.32
CA LEU A 43 -4.59 -9.13 4.09
C LEU A 43 -4.57 -9.53 5.57
N ASN A 44 -4.32 -10.80 5.89
CA ASN A 44 -4.20 -11.25 7.28
C ASN A 44 -2.96 -10.64 7.93
N ARG A 45 -1.82 -10.60 7.23
CA ARG A 45 -0.60 -9.95 7.73
C ARG A 45 -0.81 -8.47 8.02
N LEU A 46 -1.51 -7.74 7.15
CA LEU A 46 -1.83 -6.33 7.39
C LEU A 46 -2.72 -6.11 8.63
N LYS A 47 -3.60 -7.05 8.97
CA LYS A 47 -4.47 -6.97 10.16
C LYS A 47 -3.75 -7.18 11.48
N GLU A 48 -2.57 -7.80 11.46
CA GLU A 48 -1.80 -8.06 12.68
C GLU A 48 -1.14 -6.80 13.24
N PHE A 49 -1.05 -5.73 12.44
CA PHE A 49 -0.49 -4.46 12.88
C PHE A 49 -1.54 -3.66 13.64
N SER A 50 -1.28 -3.39 14.92
CA SER A 50 -1.97 -2.33 15.64
C SER A 50 -1.51 -0.97 15.15
N PHE A 51 -2.41 0.02 15.10
CA PHE A 51 -2.08 1.38 14.72
C PHE A 51 -3.04 2.37 15.38
N SER A 52 -2.55 3.55 15.76
CA SER A 52 -3.39 4.70 16.05
C SER A 52 -3.80 5.40 14.74
N ARG A 53 -2.89 5.42 13.77
CA ARG A 53 -3.13 5.98 12.43
C ARG A 53 -2.57 5.06 11.34
N LEU A 54 -3.36 4.83 10.31
CA LEU A 54 -2.92 4.15 9.10
C LEU A 54 -2.98 5.13 7.92
N LYS A 55 -1.83 5.30 7.27
CA LYS A 55 -1.73 5.96 5.97
C LYS A 55 -1.47 4.92 4.89
N VAL A 56 -2.29 4.92 3.84
CA VAL A 56 -2.09 4.07 2.66
C VAL A 56 -1.75 4.95 1.46
N ILE A 57 -0.56 4.75 0.91
CA ILE A 57 -0.13 5.38 -0.34
C ILE A 57 -0.44 4.41 -1.48
N ILE A 58 -1.21 4.88 -2.44
CA ILE A 58 -1.51 4.16 -3.69
C ILE A 58 -0.83 4.90 -4.83
N LEU A 59 0.10 4.22 -5.49
CA LEU A 59 0.62 4.60 -6.79
C LEU A 59 -0.22 3.90 -7.86
N PHE A 60 -0.57 4.60 -8.93
CA PHE A 60 -1.42 4.05 -9.98
C PHE A 60 -0.99 4.52 -11.37
N TRP A 61 -1.06 3.63 -12.36
CA TRP A 61 -0.86 3.93 -13.79
C TRP A 61 -2.17 3.87 -14.59
N GLU A 62 -3.28 4.09 -13.89
CA GLU A 62 -4.64 4.06 -14.41
C GLU A 62 -5.22 5.47 -14.53
N GLU A 63 -6.27 5.64 -15.34
CA GLU A 63 -7.08 6.85 -15.30
C GLU A 63 -7.71 7.00 -13.91
N TYR A 64 -7.64 8.20 -13.33
CA TYR A 64 -8.03 8.44 -11.94
C TYR A 64 -9.51 8.11 -11.66
N GLU A 65 -10.37 8.23 -12.66
CA GLU A 65 -11.78 7.88 -12.59
C GLU A 65 -11.99 6.39 -12.22
N VAL A 66 -11.07 5.51 -12.62
CA VAL A 66 -11.09 4.08 -12.26
C VAL A 66 -10.88 3.92 -10.76
N ILE A 67 -9.90 4.64 -10.21
CA ILE A 67 -9.59 4.63 -8.77
C ILE A 67 -10.74 5.26 -7.99
N GLN A 68 -11.27 6.41 -8.45
CA GLN A 68 -12.42 7.06 -7.81
C GLN A 68 -13.65 6.17 -7.73
N LYS A 69 -13.95 5.39 -8.77
CA LYS A 69 -15.07 4.42 -8.74
C LYS A 69 -14.90 3.39 -7.64
N ILE A 70 -13.67 2.90 -7.41
CA ILE A 70 -13.38 1.95 -6.33
C ILE A 70 -13.57 2.61 -4.96
N LEU A 71 -13.03 3.82 -4.77
CA LEU A 71 -13.17 4.56 -3.50
C LEU A 71 -14.63 4.86 -3.18
N ARG A 72 -15.40 5.36 -4.15
CA ARG A 72 -16.84 5.64 -4.01
C ARG A 72 -17.65 4.39 -3.68
N LYS A 73 -17.39 3.27 -4.36
CA LYS A 73 -18.06 1.99 -4.12
C LYS A 73 -17.84 1.50 -2.68
N ASN A 74 -16.68 1.79 -2.09
CA ASN A 74 -16.33 1.44 -0.71
C ASN A 74 -16.60 2.58 0.29
N ARG A 75 -17.29 3.67 -0.12
CA ARG A 75 -17.64 4.82 0.74
C ARG A 75 -16.42 5.49 1.40
N ILE A 76 -15.27 5.47 0.72
CA ILE A 76 -14.05 6.12 1.20
C ILE A 76 -14.10 7.60 0.84
N SER A 77 -14.13 8.45 1.87
CA SER A 77 -14.08 9.91 1.73
C SER A 77 -12.77 10.52 2.25
N ASN A 78 -12.08 9.84 3.17
CA ASN A 78 -10.83 10.32 3.77
C ASN A 78 -9.61 9.98 2.91
N TYR A 79 -9.50 10.64 1.76
CA TYR A 79 -8.36 10.47 0.86
C TYR A 79 -7.95 11.80 0.21
N SER A 80 -6.70 11.89 -0.20
CA SER A 80 -6.11 13.04 -0.88
C SER A 80 -5.43 12.61 -2.17
N LEU A 81 -5.83 13.21 -3.30
CA LEU A 81 -5.10 13.08 -4.55
C LEU A 81 -3.92 14.05 -4.54
N ILE A 82 -2.71 13.51 -4.45
CA ILE A 82 -1.47 14.31 -4.46
C ILE A 82 -1.00 14.57 -5.88
N ARG A 83 -1.18 13.59 -6.78
CA ARG A 83 -0.77 13.69 -8.18
C ARG A 83 -1.67 12.84 -9.07
N ASN A 84 -2.22 13.43 -10.12
CA ASN A 84 -2.93 12.65 -11.13
C ASN A 84 -1.92 11.94 -12.07
N TYR A 85 -2.28 10.74 -12.52
CA TYR A 85 -1.56 10.07 -13.61
C TYR A 85 -1.81 10.80 -14.93
N LYS A 86 -0.81 10.78 -15.82
CA LYS A 86 -0.95 11.27 -17.20
C LYS A 86 -0.56 10.13 -18.12
N ARG A 87 -1.49 9.71 -18.99
CA ARG A 87 -1.28 8.61 -19.94
C ARG A 87 0.02 8.77 -20.71
N GLY A 88 0.82 7.70 -20.77
CA GLY A 88 2.13 7.68 -21.42
C GLY A 88 3.29 8.21 -20.57
N CYS A 89 3.04 8.75 -19.38
CA CYS A 89 4.11 9.11 -18.45
C CYS A 89 4.61 7.89 -17.68
N LYS A 90 5.91 7.86 -17.38
CA LYS A 90 6.50 6.84 -16.48
C LYS A 90 6.12 7.07 -15.01
N LYS A 91 5.84 8.32 -14.65
CA LYS A 91 5.54 8.73 -13.27
C LYS A 91 4.09 8.36 -12.92
N PRO A 92 3.85 7.55 -11.88
CA PRO A 92 2.50 7.14 -11.51
C PRO A 92 1.69 8.32 -10.94
N GLY A 93 0.36 8.20 -10.96
CA GLY A 93 -0.49 8.94 -10.04
C GLY A 93 -0.16 8.59 -8.59
N LEU A 94 -0.51 9.46 -7.64
CA LEU A 94 -0.26 9.27 -6.23
C LEU A 94 -1.46 9.76 -5.42
N LEU A 95 -2.02 8.85 -4.64
CA LEU A 95 -3.16 9.08 -3.76
C LEU A 95 -2.84 8.55 -2.36
N GLU A 96 -3.30 9.26 -1.35
CA GLU A 96 -3.13 8.89 0.05
C GLU A 96 -4.51 8.70 0.69
N ILE A 97 -4.70 7.59 1.40
CA ILE A 97 -5.92 7.30 2.17
C ILE A 97 -5.55 7.22 3.65
N TYR A 98 -6.41 7.76 4.51
CA TYR A 98 -6.18 7.82 5.94
C TYR A 98 -7.28 7.08 6.69
N PHE A 99 -6.87 6.25 7.64
CA PHE A 99 -7.75 5.50 8.52
C PHE A 99 -7.32 5.68 9.98
N ASP A 100 -8.32 5.82 10.85
CA ASP A 100 -8.14 5.87 12.30
C ASP A 100 -8.57 4.51 12.86
N GLU A 101 -7.66 3.84 13.59
CA GLU A 101 -7.85 2.59 14.36
C GLU A 101 -8.44 1.35 13.63
N CYS A 102 -8.99 1.47 12.42
CA CYS A 102 -9.69 0.39 11.72
C CYS A 102 -9.30 0.28 10.24
N LEU A 103 -8.94 -0.95 9.83
CA LEU A 103 -8.58 -1.30 8.47
C LEU A 103 -9.83 -1.68 7.66
N ASP A 104 -10.12 -1.00 6.54
CA ASP A 104 -11.20 -1.42 5.63
C ASP A 104 -10.81 -2.67 4.83
N VAL A 105 -11.13 -3.83 5.40
CA VAL A 105 -10.84 -5.15 4.85
C VAL A 105 -11.43 -5.35 3.45
N ASN A 106 -12.60 -4.78 3.15
CA ASN A 106 -13.27 -4.97 1.87
C ASN A 106 -12.61 -4.15 0.76
N LEU A 107 -12.26 -2.91 1.07
CA LEU A 107 -11.46 -2.06 0.19
C LEU A 107 -10.13 -2.73 -0.14
N PHE A 108 -9.35 -3.12 0.89
CA PHE A 108 -8.00 -3.65 0.65
C PHE A 108 -8.02 -5.01 -0.02
N ARG A 109 -8.98 -5.88 0.30
CA ARG A 109 -9.17 -7.12 -0.48
C ARG A 109 -9.42 -6.80 -1.96
N THR A 110 -10.24 -5.78 -2.26
CA THR A 110 -10.51 -5.35 -3.64
C THR A 110 -9.26 -4.83 -4.33
N LEU A 111 -8.49 -3.96 -3.67
CA LEU A 111 -7.28 -3.36 -4.21
C LEU A 111 -6.15 -4.40 -4.41
N ILE A 112 -5.90 -5.26 -3.41
CA ILE A 112 -4.90 -6.34 -3.49
C ILE A 112 -5.24 -7.31 -4.61
N LYS A 113 -6.51 -7.71 -4.73
CA LYS A 113 -6.97 -8.58 -5.83
C LYS A 113 -6.70 -7.96 -7.20
N LYS A 114 -6.93 -6.65 -7.35
CA LYS A 114 -6.71 -5.94 -8.62
C LYS A 114 -5.22 -5.77 -8.93
N HIS A 115 -4.41 -5.45 -7.92
CA HIS A 115 -2.96 -5.33 -8.02
C HIS A 115 -2.30 -6.66 -8.39
N TYR A 116 -2.50 -7.73 -7.61
CA TYR A 116 -1.94 -9.05 -7.92
C TYR A 116 -2.49 -9.64 -9.22
N GLY A 117 -3.70 -9.25 -9.61
CA GLY A 117 -4.29 -9.67 -10.88
C GLY A 117 -3.52 -9.14 -12.09
N TYR A 118 -2.80 -8.01 -11.96
CA TYR A 118 -2.16 -7.32 -13.06
C TYR A 118 -0.97 -8.12 -13.61
N GLU A 119 -0.09 -8.58 -12.73
CA GLU A 119 1.06 -9.43 -13.10
C GLU A 119 0.64 -10.76 -13.72
N LEU A 120 -0.56 -11.24 -13.39
CA LEU A 120 -1.13 -12.48 -13.91
C LEU A 120 -2.00 -12.26 -15.16
N GLY A 121 -2.10 -11.04 -15.70
CA GLY A 121 -2.91 -10.72 -16.88
C GLY A 121 -4.41 -10.99 -16.70
N LYS A 122 -4.94 -10.89 -15.47
CA LYS A 122 -6.34 -11.17 -15.19
C LYS A 122 -7.25 -10.02 -15.65
N ALA A 123 -8.47 -10.36 -16.07
CA ALA A 123 -9.50 -9.36 -16.33
C ALA A 123 -9.77 -8.50 -15.08
N ASP A 124 -10.07 -7.21 -15.29
CA ASP A 124 -10.30 -6.20 -14.25
C ASP A 124 -9.14 -5.93 -13.29
N SER A 125 -7.92 -6.39 -13.61
CA SER A 125 -6.72 -6.02 -12.86
C SER A 125 -6.36 -4.55 -13.06
N LEU A 126 -5.58 -3.98 -12.12
CA LEU A 126 -5.10 -2.61 -12.22
C LEU A 126 -3.60 -2.55 -11.95
N SER A 127 -2.90 -1.72 -12.71
CA SER A 127 -1.50 -1.38 -12.44
C SER A 127 -1.42 -0.43 -11.26
N LEU A 128 -1.20 -1.00 -10.08
CA LEU A 128 -1.12 -0.31 -8.80
C LEU A 128 0.16 -0.72 -8.07
N ASP A 129 0.63 0.13 -7.16
CA ASP A 129 1.60 -0.22 -6.12
C ASP A 129 1.09 0.39 -4.80
N MET A 130 1.18 -0.38 -3.71
CA MET A 130 0.53 -0.05 -2.43
C MET A 130 1.50 -0.11 -1.27
N ILE A 131 1.52 0.97 -0.50
CA ILE A 131 2.34 1.09 0.69
C ILE A 131 1.44 1.45 1.88
N PHE A 132 1.45 0.60 2.90
CA PHE A 132 0.74 0.80 4.16
C PHE A 132 1.72 1.29 5.21
N ILE A 133 1.36 2.34 5.93
CA ILE A 133 2.18 2.97 6.97
C ILE A 133 1.34 2.95 8.24
N PHE A 134 1.66 2.01 9.12
CA PHE A 134 1.03 1.84 10.41
C PHE A 134 1.82 2.64 11.45
N GLU A 135 1.20 3.66 12.00
CA GLU A 135 1.80 4.54 12.99
C GLU A 135 1.24 4.22 14.39
N ASN A 136 2.14 4.05 15.36
CA ASN A 136 1.87 4.10 16.80
C ASN A 136 2.80 5.15 17.44
N ASP A 137 2.58 5.49 18.71
CA ASP A 137 3.25 6.60 19.40
C ASP A 137 4.78 6.69 19.24
N LYS A 138 5.48 5.55 19.07
CA LYS A 138 6.95 5.49 18.93
C LYS A 138 7.46 4.59 17.81
N ASP A 139 6.57 3.83 17.19
CA ASP A 139 6.94 2.79 16.23
C ASP A 139 6.14 2.95 14.95
N VAL A 140 6.81 2.76 13.82
CA VAL A 140 6.19 2.78 12.49
C VAL A 140 6.49 1.48 11.77
N ALA A 141 5.45 0.84 11.27
CA ALA A 141 5.59 -0.29 10.35
C ALA A 141 5.17 0.13 8.94
N ILE A 142 6.04 -0.08 7.96
CA ILE A 142 5.78 0.18 6.55
C ILE A 142 5.67 -1.16 5.83
N CYS A 143 4.51 -1.49 5.28
CA CYS A 143 4.31 -2.67 4.44
C CYS A 143 4.21 -2.25 2.97
N HIS A 144 5.09 -2.75 2.11
CA HIS A 144 5.11 -2.45 0.68
C HIS A 144 4.71 -3.69 -0.13
N LEU A 145 3.49 -3.69 -0.65
CA LEU A 145 2.98 -4.72 -1.58
C LEU A 145 3.39 -4.32 -3.00
N TYR A 146 4.56 -4.79 -3.45
CA TYR A 146 5.20 -4.31 -4.69
C TYR A 146 4.74 -5.05 -5.95
N ASP A 147 4.50 -6.36 -5.87
CA ASP A 147 3.95 -7.18 -6.96
C ASP A 147 3.27 -8.45 -6.42
N ASP A 148 2.83 -9.34 -7.30
CA ASP A 148 2.14 -10.58 -6.90
C ASP A 148 3.07 -11.66 -6.30
N ARG A 149 4.39 -11.47 -6.35
CA ARG A 149 5.39 -12.42 -5.86
C ARG A 149 5.71 -12.22 -4.40
N GLY A 150 5.43 -11.06 -3.81
CA GLY A 150 5.73 -10.85 -2.40
C GLY A 150 5.47 -9.45 -1.88
N PHE A 151 5.94 -9.22 -0.66
CA PHE A 151 5.94 -7.89 -0.05
C PHE A 151 7.03 -7.74 1.00
N HIS A 152 7.42 -6.49 1.23
CA HIS A 152 8.38 -6.13 2.28
C HIS A 152 7.65 -5.51 3.48
N ILE A 153 8.18 -5.74 4.67
CA ILE A 153 7.80 -5.03 5.89
C ILE A 153 9.04 -4.37 6.46
N PHE A 154 8.95 -3.09 6.80
CA PHE A 154 9.99 -2.32 7.48
C PHE A 154 9.46 -1.84 8.82
N TYR A 155 10.24 -2.04 9.88
CA TYR A 155 9.97 -1.57 11.23
C TYR A 155 10.96 -0.46 11.57
N LEU A 156 10.45 0.71 11.90
CA LEU A 156 11.21 1.89 12.23
C LEU A 156 10.88 2.30 13.67
N ASN A 157 11.93 2.59 14.43
CA ASN A 157 11.80 3.28 15.72
C ASN A 157 12.14 4.76 15.48
N LEU A 158 11.17 5.65 15.73
CA LEU A 158 11.28 7.09 15.47
C LEU A 158 11.60 7.90 16.73
#